data_AF-A0A7V3XNW0-F1
#
_entry.id   AF-A0A7V3XNW0-F1
#
_cell.length_a   1.000
_cell.length_b   1.000
_cell.length_c   1.000
_cell.angle_alpha   90.00
_cell.angle_beta   90.00
_cell.angle_gamma   90.00
#
_symmetry.space_group_name_H-M   'P 1'
#
loop_
_entity.id
_entity.type
_entity.pdbx_description
1 polymer ?
#
loop_
_entity_poly.entity_id
_entity_poly.type
_entity_poly.pdbx_seq_one_letter_code
_entity_poly.pdbx_strand_id
1 'polypeptide(L)' 'MIVILYNIRSLHNVGSIFRTADAAGVEKIYLCGITPAPIDEFG' A
#
# COMPACT_ATOMS: atom_id res chain seq x y z
N MET A 1 5.42 9.96 9.42
CA MET A 1 4.84 10.31 8.09
C MET A 1 3.71 9.35 7.73
N ILE A 2 2.65 9.83 7.04
CA ILE A 2 1.46 9.01 6.69
C ILE A 2 1.23 9.05 5.17
N VAL A 3 0.90 7.90 4.57
CA VAL A 3 0.55 7.75 3.14
C VAL A 3 -0.90 7.24 3.00
N ILE A 4 -1.64 7.77 2.03
CA ILE A 4 -3.00 7.33 1.69
C ILE A 4 -3.04 6.91 0.22
N LEU A 5 -3.42 5.66 -0.03
CA LEU A 5 -3.55 5.06 -1.35
C LEU A 5 -5.05 4.95 -1.71
N TYR A 6 -5.56 5.92 -2.47
CA TYR A 6 -6.97 5.96 -2.86
C TYR A 6 -7.19 5.51 -4.30
N ASN A 7 -8.04 4.49 -4.49
CA ASN A 7 -8.46 3.97 -5.80
C ASN A 7 -7.31 3.51 -6.72
N ILE A 8 -6.25 2.93 -6.17
CA ILE A 8 -5.18 2.33 -6.98
C ILE A 8 -5.53 0.88 -7.25
N ARG A 9 -5.89 0.55 -8.49
CA ARG A 9 -6.27 -0.83 -8.87
C ARG A 9 -5.08 -1.78 -9.02
N SER A 10 -3.91 -1.27 -9.37
CA SER A 10 -2.72 -2.08 -9.66
C SER A 10 -2.05 -2.58 -8.38
N LEU A 11 -2.12 -3.89 -8.13
CA LEU A 11 -1.43 -4.52 -7.00
C LEU A 11 0.11 -4.32 -7.08
N HIS A 12 0.67 -4.32 -8.30
CA HIS A 12 2.10 -4.03 -8.50
C HIS A 12 2.44 -2.65 -7.94
N ASN A 13 1.65 -1.63 -8.28
CA ASN A 13 1.93 -0.26 -7.84
C ASN A 13 1.77 -0.13 -6.33
N VAL A 14 0.74 -0.75 -5.76
CA VAL A 14 0.57 -0.83 -4.29
C VAL A 14 1.83 -1.42 -3.67
N GLY A 15 2.27 -2.60 -4.11
CA GLY A 15 3.48 -3.24 -3.58
C GLY A 15 4.75 -2.41 -3.74
N SER A 16 4.91 -1.70 -4.86
CA SER A 16 6.05 -0.79 -5.05
C SER A 16 6.02 0.37 -4.06
N ILE A 17 4.84 0.95 -3.79
CA ILE A 17 4.70 2.05 -2.84
C ILE A 17 4.97 1.58 -1.42
N PHE A 18 4.54 0.37 -1.04
CA PHE A 18 4.90 -0.22 0.25
C PHE A 18 6.42 -0.31 0.44
N ARG A 19 7.16 -0.81 -0.57
CA ARG A 19 8.63 -0.88 -0.52
C ARG A 19 9.29 0.49 -0.40
N THR A 20 8.80 1.48 -1.15
CA THR A 20 9.31 2.85 -1.06
C THR A 20 8.98 3.49 0.29
N ALA A 21 7.79 3.23 0.83
CA ALA A 21 7.33 3.77 2.10
C ALA A 21 8.14 3.21 3.29
N ASP A 22 8.51 1.93 3.23
CA ASP A 22 9.41 1.29 4.20
C ASP A 22 10.79 1.98 4.21
N ALA A 23 11.41 2.14 3.04
CA ALA A 23 12.69 2.85 2.91
C ALA A 23 12.62 4.34 3.30
N ALA A 24 11.43 4.96 3.19
CA ALA A 24 11.20 6.36 3.52
C ALA A 24 10.78 6.61 4.98
N GLY A 25 10.69 5.56 5.83
CA GLY A 25 10.30 5.71 7.23
C GLY A 25 8.84 6.14 7.43
N VAL A 26 7.92 5.68 6.57
CA VAL A 26 6.48 5.91 6.73
C VAL A 26 5.97 5.07 7.89
N GLU A 27 5.28 5.70 8.83
CA GLU A 27 4.74 5.04 10.03
C GLU A 27 3.41 4.32 9.74
N LYS A 28 2.64 4.83 8.78
CA LYS A 28 1.32 4.29 8.47
C LYS A 28 0.89 4.51 7.02
N ILE A 29 0.32 3.47 6.45
CA ILE A 29 -0.27 3.46 5.11
C ILE A 29 -1.75 3.12 5.23
N TYR A 30 -2.62 3.93 4.62
CA TYR A 30 -4.06 3.67 4.54
C TYR A 30 -4.44 3.29 3.11
N LEU A 31 -5.15 2.17 2.96
CA LEU A 31 -5.72 1.72 1.69
C LEU A 31 -7.20 2.09 1.68
N CYS A 32 -7.61 2.91 0.72
CA CYS A 32 -8.96 3.44 0.65
C CYS A 32 -9.60 3.18 -0.72
N GLY A 33 -10.93 3.08 -0.76
CA GLY A 33 -11.69 2.83 -1.98
C GLY A 33 -11.43 1.42 -2.51
N ILE A 34 -11.18 1.29 -3.82
CA ILE A 34 -10.94 -0.01 -4.47
C ILE A 34 -9.50 -0.52 -4.36
N THR A 35 -8.63 0.16 -3.61
CA THR A 35 -7.21 -0.21 -3.50
C THR A 35 -7.07 -1.60 -2.86
N PRO A 36 -6.45 -2.58 -3.53
CA PRO A 36 -6.32 -3.91 -2.98
C PRO A 36 -5.29 -3.91 -1.84
N ALA A 37 -5.60 -4.65 -0.77
CA ALA A 37 -4.61 -5.00 0.23
C ALA A 37 -3.66 -6.10 -0.30
N PRO A 38 -2.39 -6.13 0.16
CA PRO A 38 -1.56 -7.30 -0.01
C PRO A 38 -2.27 -8.50 0.60
N ILE A 39 -2.39 -9.59 -0.16
CA ILE A 39 -2.81 -10.90 0.36
C ILE A 39 -1.60 -11.53 1.04
N ASP A 40 -1.78 -11.99 2.27
CA ASP A 40 -0.81 -12.88 2.88
C ASP A 40 -0.98 -14.31 2.32
N GLU A 41 -0.14 -15.22 2.77
CA GLU A 41 -0.15 -16.62 2.37
C GLU A 41 -1.40 -17.40 2.81
N PHE A 42 -2.27 -16.80 3.63
CA PHE A 42 -3.50 -17.39 4.16
C PHE A 42 -4.78 -16.80 3.57
N GLY A 43 -4.68 -15.68 2.85
CA GLY A 43 -5.79 -15.06 2.12
C GLY A 43 -6.67 -14.18 2.99
#